data_AF-A0A961U067-F1
#
_entry.id   AF-A0A961U067-F1
#
_cell.length_a   1.000
_cell.length_b   1.000
_cell.length_c   1.000
_cell.angle_alpha   90.00
_cell.angle_beta   90.00
_cell.angle_gamma   90.00
#
_symmetry.space_group_name_H-M   'P 1'
#
loop_
_entity.id
_entity.type
_entity.pdbx_description
1 polymer ?
#
loop_
_entity_poly.entity_id
_entity_poly.type
_entity_poly.pdbx_seq_one_letter_code
_entity_poly.pdbx_strand_id
1 'polypeptide(L)'
;MNMQALDARRDTSGGYKVDVSRGERIGRVSSEWFSRPVDERYLSLSELARSVRDRADRSRTRVVESALVHVEANRDDPERLAFMLPGANAPVSPTHWSFGQFASLVGAPAAYLRQLPAALAGINLQYGLSSNRAEQIKTFETDDGRVELRAVTGPDHGRIFDHELVEAVQRIAGNGTGDTRWKVPGVPDWSTGVYNPRVDITKDTTTLYASDRDVFLFLVDDLNPIEAGRLPDGSPDLFFRGFYCWNSEVGAKTLGMASFYL
;
A
#
# COMPACT_ATOMS: atom_id res chain seq x y z
N MET A 1 17.94 -31.70 -23.90
CA MET A 1 16.69 -32.32 -23.41
C MET A 1 15.61 -31.26 -23.60
N ASN A 2 14.84 -31.36 -24.68
CA ASN A 2 13.87 -30.35 -25.09
C ASN A 2 12.62 -30.45 -24.21
N MET A 3 12.38 -29.43 -23.39
CA MET A 3 11.17 -29.29 -22.61
C MET A 3 10.10 -28.70 -23.52
N GLN A 4 9.28 -29.57 -24.13
CA GLN A 4 8.10 -29.14 -24.87
C GLN A 4 7.07 -28.61 -23.87
N ALA A 5 6.73 -27.33 -23.97
CA ALA A 5 5.54 -26.78 -23.36
C ALA A 5 4.33 -27.42 -24.05
N LEU A 6 3.64 -28.32 -23.36
CA LEU A 6 2.40 -28.91 -23.84
C LEU A 6 1.26 -27.90 -23.61
N ASP A 7 0.56 -27.52 -24.68
CA ASP A 7 -0.66 -26.72 -24.62
C ASP A 7 -1.73 -27.52 -23.84
N ALA A 8 -1.90 -27.19 -22.56
CA ALA A 8 -3.00 -27.70 -21.74
C ALA A 8 -4.32 -27.32 -22.43
N ARG A 9 -5.29 -28.26 -22.47
CA ARG A 9 -6.58 -28.07 -23.13
C ARG A 9 -7.28 -26.83 -22.60
N ARG A 10 -7.14 -25.74 -23.36
CA ARG A 10 -7.88 -24.49 -23.20
C ARG A 10 -9.36 -24.83 -23.36
N ASP A 11 -10.21 -24.32 -22.46
CA ASP A 11 -11.60 -24.11 -22.85
C ASP A 11 -11.60 -23.24 -24.12
N THR A 12 -12.61 -23.37 -24.97
CA THR A 12 -12.73 -22.60 -26.22
C THR A 12 -12.62 -21.08 -26.03
N SER A 13 -12.82 -20.61 -24.78
CA SER A 13 -12.68 -19.24 -24.28
C SER A 13 -11.31 -18.89 -23.65
N GLY A 14 -10.45 -19.87 -23.37
CA GLY A 14 -9.11 -19.67 -22.77
C GLY A 14 -9.06 -19.53 -21.24
N GLY A 15 -10.13 -19.92 -20.52
CA GLY A 15 -10.20 -19.93 -19.05
C GLY A 15 -9.92 -21.28 -18.38
N TYR A 16 -9.83 -21.28 -17.05
CA TYR A 16 -9.55 -22.43 -16.18
C TYR A 16 -10.69 -22.65 -15.18
N LYS A 17 -11.18 -23.87 -15.03
CA LYS A 17 -12.22 -24.19 -14.04
C LYS A 17 -11.61 -24.25 -12.63
N VAL A 18 -12.20 -23.53 -11.68
CA VAL A 18 -11.74 -23.43 -10.29
C VAL A 18 -12.77 -24.06 -9.35
N ASP A 19 -12.34 -25.00 -8.51
CA ASP A 19 -13.16 -25.55 -7.41
C ASP A 19 -12.70 -24.95 -6.08
N VAL A 20 -13.40 -23.90 -5.63
CA VAL A 20 -13.06 -23.16 -4.41
C VAL A 20 -13.27 -23.97 -3.12
N SER A 21 -13.90 -25.15 -3.20
CA SER A 21 -14.07 -26.04 -2.04
C SER A 21 -12.81 -26.85 -1.71
N ARG A 22 -11.84 -26.90 -2.63
CA ARG A 22 -10.66 -27.77 -2.55
C ARG A 22 -9.37 -27.05 -2.14
N GLY A 23 -9.46 -25.86 -1.55
CA GLY A 23 -8.29 -25.08 -1.14
C GLY A 23 -8.54 -24.16 0.06
N GLU A 24 -7.49 -23.41 0.44
CA GLU A 24 -7.55 -22.41 1.50
C GLU A 24 -7.70 -21.00 0.94
N ARG A 25 -8.58 -20.20 1.55
CA ARG A 25 -8.80 -18.81 1.14
C ARG A 25 -7.74 -17.89 1.76
N ILE A 26 -6.92 -17.27 0.92
CA ILE A 26 -6.04 -16.18 1.34
C ILE A 26 -6.83 -14.86 1.35
N GLY A 27 -7.35 -14.48 2.52
CA GLY A 27 -8.15 -13.26 2.69
C GLY A 27 -7.41 -11.95 2.44
N ARG A 28 -6.08 -11.94 2.57
CA ARG A 28 -5.24 -10.73 2.51
C ARG A 28 -5.34 -9.97 1.19
N VAL A 29 -5.28 -10.67 0.06
CA VAL A 29 -5.41 -10.03 -1.27
C VAL A 29 -6.83 -9.46 -1.45
N SER A 30 -7.85 -10.22 -1.01
CA SER A 30 -9.24 -9.78 -1.11
C SER A 30 -9.56 -8.58 -0.21
N SER A 31 -8.91 -8.45 0.96
CA SER A 31 -9.09 -7.30 1.84
C SER A 31 -8.49 -6.02 1.27
N GLU A 32 -7.39 -6.13 0.53
CA GLU A 32 -6.83 -4.98 -0.19
C GLU A 32 -7.82 -4.52 -1.26
N TRP A 33 -8.31 -5.40 -2.14
CA TRP A 33 -9.31 -5.01 -3.16
C TRP A 33 -10.57 -4.36 -2.57
N PHE A 34 -11.11 -4.92 -1.48
CA PHE A 34 -12.35 -4.41 -0.88
C PHE A 34 -12.19 -3.03 -0.22
N SER A 35 -11.02 -2.73 0.34
CA SER A 35 -10.81 -1.51 1.12
C SER A 35 -10.30 -0.31 0.32
N ARG A 36 -9.77 -0.54 -0.89
CA ARG A 36 -9.10 0.50 -1.68
C ARG A 36 -10.11 1.31 -2.49
N PRO A 37 -10.22 2.64 -2.29
CA PRO A 37 -11.04 3.48 -3.14
C PRO A 37 -10.41 3.65 -4.54
N VAL A 38 -11.18 4.13 -5.51
CA VAL A 38 -10.83 4.11 -6.95
C VAL A 38 -9.55 4.89 -7.29
N ASP A 39 -9.29 5.99 -6.57
CA ASP A 39 -8.12 6.84 -6.71
C ASP A 39 -6.83 6.16 -6.22
N GLU A 40 -6.93 5.16 -5.34
CA GLU A 40 -5.79 4.37 -4.87
C GLU A 40 -5.45 3.18 -5.79
N ARG A 41 -6.21 2.96 -6.88
CA ARG A 41 -6.06 1.79 -7.77
C ARG A 41 -5.37 2.18 -9.06
N TYR A 42 -4.38 1.41 -9.50
CA TYR A 42 -3.57 1.73 -10.69
C TYR A 42 -3.68 0.64 -11.74
N LEU A 43 -3.66 0.99 -13.02
CA LEU A 43 -3.88 0.01 -14.10
C LEU A 43 -2.59 -0.64 -14.59
N SER A 44 -1.43 -0.10 -14.19
CA SER A 44 -0.13 -0.62 -14.56
C SER A 44 0.94 -0.21 -13.56
N LEU A 45 2.06 -0.94 -13.55
CA LEU A 45 3.20 -0.59 -12.71
C LEU A 45 3.81 0.75 -13.11
N SER A 46 3.76 1.17 -14.37
CA SER A 46 4.29 2.48 -14.79
C SER A 46 3.44 3.64 -14.29
N GLU A 47 2.11 3.51 -14.30
CA GLU A 47 1.21 4.52 -13.72
C GLU A 47 1.45 4.65 -12.21
N LEU A 48 1.52 3.51 -11.53
CA LEU A 48 1.80 3.46 -10.11
C LEU A 48 3.17 4.06 -9.78
N ALA A 49 4.23 3.62 -10.47
CA ALA A 49 5.61 4.08 -10.25
C ALA A 49 5.71 5.59 -10.35
N ARG A 50 5.08 6.18 -11.38
CA ARG A 50 5.01 7.64 -11.55
C ARG A 50 4.36 8.30 -10.34
N SER A 51 3.19 7.82 -9.91
CA SER A 51 2.47 8.37 -8.76
C SER A 51 3.31 8.37 -7.47
N VAL A 52 3.91 7.22 -7.13
CA VAL A 52 4.71 7.11 -5.90
C VAL A 52 6.07 7.82 -6.01
N ARG A 53 6.62 7.97 -7.21
CA ARG A 53 7.83 8.77 -7.48
C ARG A 53 7.53 10.26 -7.31
N ASP A 54 6.48 10.76 -7.95
CA ASP A 54 6.05 12.16 -7.86
C ASP A 54 5.74 12.55 -6.41
N ARG A 55 5.19 11.63 -5.61
CA ARG A 55 4.99 11.82 -4.17
C ARG A 55 6.32 11.90 -3.41
N ALA A 56 7.26 11.00 -3.70
CA ALA A 56 8.57 10.98 -3.07
C ALA A 56 9.40 12.23 -3.40
N ASP A 57 9.34 12.72 -4.63
CA ASP A 57 10.06 13.91 -5.08
C ASP A 57 9.57 15.20 -4.39
N ARG A 58 8.28 15.23 -4.01
CA ARG A 58 7.66 16.31 -3.25
C ARG A 58 7.71 16.09 -1.73
N SER A 59 8.42 15.06 -1.28
CA SER A 59 8.51 14.72 0.13
C SER A 59 9.74 15.32 0.80
N ARG A 60 9.65 15.53 2.11
CA ARG A 60 10.77 16.03 2.91
C ARG A 60 10.80 15.34 4.26
N THR A 61 12.00 14.99 4.69
CA THR A 61 12.23 14.39 6.02
C THR A 61 13.00 15.36 6.89
N ARG A 62 12.65 15.45 8.18
CA ARG A 62 13.44 16.21 9.17
C ARG A 62 13.61 15.38 10.43
N VAL A 63 14.72 15.59 11.11
CA VAL A 63 14.90 15.13 12.49
C VAL A 63 14.82 16.36 13.38
N VAL A 64 13.84 16.37 14.29
CA VAL A 64 13.57 17.49 15.19
C VAL A 64 13.38 16.98 16.60
N GLU A 65 13.62 17.82 17.60
CA GLU A 65 13.24 17.51 18.98
C GLU A 65 11.73 17.70 19.14
N SER A 66 11.05 16.70 19.70
CA SER A 66 9.59 16.71 19.87
C SER A 66 9.11 17.91 20.70
N ALA A 67 9.86 18.30 21.72
CA ALA A 67 9.55 19.44 22.59
C ALA A 67 9.58 20.80 21.86
N LEU A 68 10.27 20.89 20.72
CA LEU A 68 10.35 22.12 19.91
C LEU A 68 9.24 22.21 18.85
N VAL A 69 8.41 21.17 18.71
CA VAL A 69 7.24 21.22 17.83
C VAL A 69 6.15 22.04 18.51
N HIS A 70 5.67 23.09 17.82
CA HIS A 70 4.54 23.88 18.30
C HIS A 70 3.23 23.42 17.66
N VAL A 71 2.17 23.31 18.45
CA VAL A 71 0.85 22.88 18.01
C VAL A 71 -0.16 23.98 18.32
N GLU A 72 -0.81 24.49 17.28
CA GLU A 72 -1.85 25.51 17.39
C GLU A 72 -3.13 25.03 16.68
N ALA A 73 -4.28 25.56 17.10
CA ALA A 73 -5.46 25.54 16.24
C ALA A 73 -5.16 26.40 15.00
N ASN A 74 -5.54 25.90 13.82
CA ASN A 74 -5.29 26.60 12.57
C ASN A 74 -6.08 27.92 12.58
N ARG A 75 -5.41 29.01 12.22
CA ARG A 75 -5.96 30.37 12.23
C ARG A 75 -7.07 30.56 11.19
N ASP A 76 -6.99 29.84 10.08
CA ASP A 76 -7.93 29.92 8.97
C ASP A 76 -9.09 28.92 9.12
N ASP A 77 -8.88 27.84 9.88
CA ASP A 77 -9.87 26.80 10.18
C ASP A 77 -9.73 26.32 11.63
N PRO A 78 -10.49 26.87 12.59
CA PRO A 78 -10.40 26.52 14.01
C PRO A 78 -10.75 25.06 14.34
N GLU A 79 -11.28 24.30 13.38
CA GLU A 79 -11.54 22.86 13.51
C GLU A 79 -10.31 22.00 13.14
N ARG A 80 -9.23 22.63 12.66
CA ARG A 80 -7.99 21.94 12.27
C ARG A 80 -6.82 22.35 13.13
N LEU A 81 -5.83 21.47 13.19
CA LEU A 81 -4.55 21.73 13.84
C LEU A 81 -3.48 22.10 12.80
N ALA A 82 -2.57 22.97 13.22
CA ALA A 82 -1.37 23.32 12.49
C ALA A 82 -0.14 23.05 13.38
N PHE A 83 0.89 22.43 12.79
CA PHE A 83 2.12 22.08 13.47
C PHE A 83 3.26 22.93 12.92
N MET A 84 3.95 23.66 13.79
CA MET A 84 5.16 24.39 13.45
C MET A 84 6.36 23.52 13.79
N LEU A 85 6.99 22.97 12.76
CA LEU A 85 8.19 22.15 12.90
C LEU A 85 9.44 23.04 12.88
N PRO A 86 10.46 22.77 13.70
CA PRO A 86 11.75 23.46 13.62
C PRO A 86 12.34 23.42 12.20
N GLY A 87 12.67 24.59 11.66
CA GLY A 87 13.24 24.71 10.30
C GLY A 87 12.23 24.50 9.15
N ALA A 88 10.93 24.40 9.42
CA ALA A 88 9.90 24.51 8.39
C ALA A 88 9.54 25.98 8.14
N ASN A 89 9.35 26.34 6.86
CA ASN A 89 9.01 27.70 6.46
C ASN A 89 7.51 28.02 6.57
N ALA A 90 6.68 26.99 6.76
CA ALA A 90 5.23 27.09 6.85
C ALA A 90 4.70 26.02 7.84
N PRO A 91 3.54 26.25 8.46
CA PRO A 91 2.87 25.23 9.27
C PRO A 91 2.50 24.01 8.43
N VAL A 92 2.53 22.82 9.05
CA VAL A 92 2.14 21.57 8.41
C VAL A 92 0.84 21.04 9.03
N SER A 93 -0.03 20.47 8.20
CA SER A 93 -1.26 19.83 8.68
C SER A 93 -1.04 18.32 8.89
N PRO A 94 -1.38 17.75 10.05
CA PRO A 94 -1.24 16.30 10.25
C PRO A 94 -2.33 15.55 9.48
N THR A 95 -1.99 14.38 8.96
CA THR A 95 -2.99 13.39 8.57
C THR A 95 -3.62 12.75 9.81
N HIS A 96 -4.71 12.00 9.61
CA HIS A 96 -5.28 11.19 10.68
C HIS A 96 -4.26 10.22 11.29
N TRP A 97 -3.33 9.72 10.47
CA TRP A 97 -2.26 8.81 10.88
C TRP A 97 -1.18 9.50 11.71
N SER A 98 -0.57 10.58 11.21
CA SER A 98 0.49 11.28 11.94
C SER A 98 0.00 11.95 13.21
N PHE A 99 -1.25 12.43 13.25
CA PHE A 99 -1.90 12.86 14.49
C PHE A 99 -1.92 11.73 15.54
N GLY A 100 -2.26 10.51 15.12
CA GLY A 100 -2.24 9.34 15.98
C GLY A 100 -0.83 9.02 16.50
N GLN A 101 0.19 9.18 15.64
CA GLN A 101 1.59 9.00 16.03
C GLN A 101 2.02 10.04 17.08
N PHE A 102 1.67 11.32 16.91
CA PHE A 102 1.93 12.35 17.93
C PHE A 102 1.19 12.09 19.25
N ALA A 103 -0.07 11.71 19.20
CA ALA A 103 -0.83 11.37 20.39
C ALA A 103 -0.18 10.20 21.14
N SER A 104 0.25 9.16 20.42
CA SER A 104 0.99 8.03 20.98
C SER A 104 2.33 8.44 21.59
N LEU A 105 3.06 9.37 20.94
CA LEU A 105 4.34 9.88 21.42
C LEU A 105 4.21 10.54 22.79
N VAL A 106 3.10 11.22 23.05
CA VAL A 106 2.84 11.90 24.33
C VAL A 106 2.00 11.05 25.31
N GLY A 107 1.77 9.78 24.99
CA GLY A 107 0.97 8.87 25.83
C GLY A 107 -0.52 9.22 25.90
N ALA A 108 -1.04 10.00 24.94
CA ALA A 108 -2.44 10.43 24.93
C ALA A 108 -3.32 9.56 24.02
N PRO A 109 -4.58 9.27 24.41
CA PRO A 109 -5.50 8.53 23.56
C PRO A 109 -5.94 9.34 22.33
N ALA A 110 -5.45 8.96 21.14
CA ALA A 110 -5.75 9.67 19.88
C ALA A 110 -7.25 9.76 19.58
N ALA A 111 -8.02 8.70 19.87
CA ALA A 111 -9.46 8.68 19.64
C ALA A 111 -10.21 9.74 20.46
N TYR A 112 -9.78 9.96 21.71
CA TYR A 112 -10.36 11.00 22.57
C TYR A 112 -9.97 12.39 22.07
N LEU A 113 -8.68 12.63 21.76
CA LEU A 113 -8.22 13.94 21.29
C LEU A 113 -8.91 14.38 19.99
N ARG A 114 -9.29 13.44 19.11
CA ARG A 114 -10.02 13.74 17.86
C ARG A 114 -11.47 14.19 18.08
N GLN A 115 -12.05 13.94 19.25
CA GLN A 115 -13.40 14.39 19.59
C GLN A 115 -13.42 15.78 20.21
N LEU A 116 -12.24 16.30 20.59
CA LEU A 116 -12.11 17.63 21.16
C LEU A 116 -12.06 18.69 20.06
N PRO A 117 -12.58 19.90 20.32
CA PRO A 117 -12.27 21.07 19.51
C PRO A 117 -10.76 21.21 19.31
N ALA A 118 -10.32 21.64 18.12
CA ALA A 118 -8.91 21.63 17.78
C ALA A 118 -8.05 22.43 18.77
N ALA A 119 -8.56 23.54 19.32
CA ALA A 119 -7.86 24.29 20.36
C ALA A 119 -7.54 23.45 21.61
N LEU A 120 -8.49 22.65 22.09
CA LEU A 120 -8.29 21.78 23.26
C LEU A 120 -7.37 20.60 22.93
N ALA A 121 -7.54 19.99 21.75
CA ALA A 121 -6.62 18.95 21.28
C ALA A 121 -5.18 19.47 21.16
N GLY A 122 -5.02 20.69 20.63
CA GLY A 122 -3.74 21.37 20.47
C GLY A 122 -3.05 21.66 21.80
N ILE A 123 -3.77 22.21 22.78
CA ILE A 123 -3.23 22.45 24.13
C ILE A 123 -2.78 21.14 24.78
N ASN A 124 -3.58 20.09 24.70
CA ASN A 124 -3.25 18.79 25.28
C ASN A 124 -2.01 18.17 24.62
N LEU A 125 -1.92 18.23 23.29
CA LEU A 125 -0.74 17.76 22.55
C LEU A 125 0.49 18.60 22.86
N GLN A 126 0.36 19.93 22.90
CA GLN A 126 1.45 20.83 23.22
C GLN A 126 2.01 20.57 24.62
N TYR A 127 1.14 20.41 25.62
CA TYR A 127 1.55 20.06 26.98
C TYR A 127 2.32 18.74 27.00
N GLY A 128 1.81 17.73 26.28
CA GLY A 128 2.47 16.44 26.16
C GLY A 128 3.85 16.52 25.51
N LEU A 129 3.99 17.28 24.42
CA LEU A 129 5.25 17.45 23.70
C LEU A 129 6.29 18.18 24.55
N SER A 130 5.88 19.21 25.29
CA SER A 130 6.77 20.00 26.15
C SER A 130 7.13 19.32 27.47
N SER A 131 6.27 18.43 27.99
CA SER A 131 6.49 17.74 29.28
C SER A 131 7.15 16.38 29.14
N ASN A 132 7.12 15.77 27.95
CA ASN A 132 7.82 14.51 27.70
C ASN A 132 9.34 14.76 27.58
N ARG A 133 10.15 13.72 27.81
CA ARG A 133 11.60 13.79 27.59
C ARG A 133 11.82 14.22 26.13
N ALA A 134 12.75 15.16 25.91
CA ALA A 134 13.10 15.62 24.56
C ALA A 134 13.61 14.44 23.72
N GLU A 135 12.68 13.82 22.99
CA GLU A 135 12.94 12.74 22.06
C GLU A 135 13.14 13.33 20.68
N GLN A 136 14.19 12.88 19.99
CA GLN A 136 14.32 13.17 18.57
C GLN A 136 13.28 12.37 17.80
N ILE A 137 12.53 13.03 16.94
CA ILE A 137 11.56 12.42 16.05
C ILE A 137 11.93 12.71 14.61
N LYS A 138 11.62 11.77 13.73
CA LYS A 138 11.74 11.91 12.29
C LYS A 138 10.37 12.19 11.69
N THR A 139 10.19 13.40 11.14
CA THR A 139 8.97 13.80 10.43
C THR A 139 9.09 13.45 8.96
N PHE A 140 7.98 13.09 8.34
CA PHE A 140 7.85 12.90 6.90
C PHE A 140 6.70 13.75 6.38
N GLU A 141 7.03 14.71 5.53
CA GLU A 141 6.12 15.69 4.97
C GLU A 141 5.99 15.49 3.46
N THR A 142 4.83 15.81 2.90
CA THR A 142 4.60 15.85 1.45
C THR A 142 3.92 17.15 1.07
N ASP A 143 4.33 17.77 -0.04
CA ASP A 143 3.72 18.98 -0.57
C ASP A 143 2.84 18.68 -1.79
N ASP A 144 1.53 18.85 -1.63
CA ASP A 144 0.54 18.74 -2.70
C ASP A 144 -0.39 19.97 -2.70
N GLY A 145 0.21 21.16 -2.66
CA GLY A 145 -0.47 22.45 -2.55
C GLY A 145 -0.69 22.89 -1.10
N ARG A 146 -0.73 21.95 -0.16
CA ARG A 146 -0.51 22.18 1.27
C ARG A 146 0.52 21.20 1.80
N VAL A 147 1.35 21.63 2.74
CA VAL A 147 2.32 20.74 3.38
C VAL A 147 1.59 19.85 4.39
N GLU A 148 1.49 18.56 4.07
CA GLU A 148 0.90 17.57 4.95
C GLU A 148 2.00 16.78 5.66
N LEU A 149 1.85 16.64 6.97
CA LEU A 149 2.68 15.74 7.76
C LEU A 149 2.09 14.33 7.68
N ARG A 150 2.76 13.46 6.93
CA ARG A 150 2.37 12.08 6.67
C ARG A 150 2.77 11.12 7.79
N ALA A 151 3.94 11.33 8.39
CA ALA A 151 4.42 10.47 9.47
C ALA A 151 5.26 11.20 10.51
N VAL A 152 5.23 10.66 11.73
CA VAL A 152 6.15 10.95 12.83
C VAL A 152 6.65 9.62 13.36
N THR A 153 7.96 9.40 13.25
CA THR A 153 8.61 8.12 13.58
C THR A 153 9.83 8.37 14.45
N GLY A 154 10.44 7.31 14.99
CA GLY A 154 11.72 7.42 15.70
C GLY A 154 12.85 7.92 14.78
N PRO A 155 13.94 8.46 15.36
CA PRO A 155 15.03 9.06 14.59
C PRO A 155 15.76 8.03 13.71
N ASP A 156 15.79 6.78 14.16
CA ASP A 156 16.45 5.67 13.46
C ASP A 156 15.55 4.96 12.45
N HIS A 157 14.32 5.44 12.23
CA HIS A 157 13.43 4.83 11.25
C HIS A 157 14.01 4.96 9.84
N GLY A 158 14.40 3.81 9.27
CA GLY A 158 14.83 3.66 7.88
C GLY A 158 13.61 3.61 6.98
N ARG A 159 13.51 4.55 6.04
CA ARG A 159 12.38 4.67 5.12
C ARG A 159 12.78 4.12 3.77
N ILE A 160 12.13 3.04 3.36
CA ILE A 160 12.15 2.57 1.98
C ILE A 160 10.98 3.25 1.29
N PHE A 161 11.25 4.00 0.24
CA PHE A 161 10.19 4.65 -0.51
C PHE A 161 9.42 3.64 -1.35
N ASP A 162 8.12 3.86 -1.51
CA ASP A 162 7.24 2.97 -2.27
C ASP A 162 7.70 2.87 -3.73
N HIS A 163 8.25 3.95 -4.31
CA HIS A 163 8.81 3.91 -5.66
C HIS A 163 9.98 2.93 -5.79
N GLU A 164 10.81 2.75 -4.76
CA GLU A 164 11.93 1.79 -4.80
C GLU A 164 11.41 0.35 -4.89
N LEU A 165 10.33 0.03 -4.15
CA LEU A 165 9.67 -1.27 -4.24
C LEU A 165 9.04 -1.47 -5.61
N VAL A 166 8.29 -0.48 -6.10
CA VAL A 166 7.60 -0.58 -7.40
C VAL A 166 8.61 -0.73 -8.53
N GLU A 167 9.69 0.05 -8.55
CA GLU A 167 10.77 -0.06 -9.53
C GLU A 167 11.47 -1.44 -9.47
N ALA A 168 11.70 -1.97 -8.28
CA ALA A 168 12.28 -3.31 -8.12
C ALA A 168 11.37 -4.38 -8.74
N VAL A 169 10.06 -4.27 -8.56
CA VAL A 169 9.07 -5.17 -9.20
C VAL A 169 9.02 -4.94 -10.70
N GLN A 170 9.10 -3.70 -11.19
CA GLN A 170 9.12 -3.40 -12.62
C GLN A 170 10.30 -4.04 -13.36
N ARG A 171 11.47 -4.17 -12.71
CA ARG A 171 12.63 -4.84 -13.32
C ARG A 171 12.35 -6.31 -13.68
N ILE A 172 11.44 -6.97 -12.97
CA ILE A 172 11.08 -8.38 -13.22
C ILE A 172 9.76 -8.55 -13.97
N ALA A 173 8.80 -7.66 -13.74
CA ALA A 173 7.43 -7.78 -14.24
C ALA A 173 7.10 -6.83 -15.39
N GLY A 174 8.03 -5.93 -15.74
CA GLY A 174 7.80 -4.87 -16.70
C GLY A 174 6.65 -3.97 -16.26
N ASN A 175 5.61 -3.81 -17.08
CA ASN A 175 4.46 -2.98 -16.77
C ASN A 175 3.38 -3.71 -15.95
N GLY A 176 3.53 -5.03 -15.76
CA GLY A 176 2.53 -5.85 -15.07
C GLY A 176 1.24 -6.01 -15.88
N THR A 177 1.26 -5.70 -17.18
CA THR A 177 0.09 -5.76 -18.07
C THR A 177 0.16 -6.91 -19.07
N GLY A 178 1.04 -7.89 -18.82
CA GLY A 178 1.27 -9.05 -19.71
C GLY A 178 2.39 -8.86 -20.73
N ASP A 179 3.17 -7.79 -20.59
CA ASP A 179 4.40 -7.56 -21.35
C ASP A 179 5.55 -8.49 -20.93
N THR A 180 5.49 -9.01 -19.70
CA THR A 180 6.28 -10.15 -19.24
C THR A 180 5.35 -11.29 -18.82
N ARG A 181 5.90 -12.39 -18.27
CA ARG A 181 5.08 -13.45 -17.67
C ARG A 181 4.28 -12.99 -16.45
N TRP A 182 4.74 -11.95 -15.76
CA TRP A 182 4.10 -11.42 -14.56
C TRP A 182 3.11 -10.33 -14.93
N LYS A 183 1.87 -10.50 -14.49
CA LYS A 183 0.78 -9.58 -14.80
C LYS A 183 -0.21 -9.48 -13.66
N VAL A 184 -0.98 -8.40 -13.66
CA VAL A 184 -2.21 -8.30 -12.86
C VAL A 184 -3.08 -9.53 -13.18
N PRO A 185 -3.61 -10.23 -12.16
CA PRO A 185 -4.41 -11.43 -12.36
C PRO A 185 -5.65 -11.18 -13.21
N GLY A 186 -6.06 -12.24 -13.89
CA GLY A 186 -7.42 -12.36 -14.40
C GLY A 186 -8.48 -12.44 -13.29
N VAL A 187 -9.72 -12.69 -13.69
CA VAL A 187 -10.88 -12.65 -12.79
C VAL A 187 -11.62 -14.00 -12.83
N PRO A 188 -11.99 -14.57 -11.68
CA PRO A 188 -12.95 -15.67 -11.62
C PRO A 188 -14.37 -15.17 -11.86
N ASP A 189 -15.06 -15.77 -12.81
CA ASP A 189 -16.52 -15.69 -12.91
C ASP A 189 -17.16 -16.63 -11.90
N TRP A 190 -17.69 -16.07 -10.82
CA TRP A 190 -18.32 -16.80 -9.73
C TRP A 190 -19.59 -17.55 -10.13
N SER A 191 -20.24 -17.17 -11.23
CA SER A 191 -21.45 -17.84 -11.71
C SER A 191 -21.13 -19.15 -12.42
N THR A 192 -19.97 -19.22 -13.08
CA THR A 192 -19.52 -20.38 -13.86
C THR A 192 -18.39 -21.16 -13.19
N GLY A 193 -17.72 -20.56 -12.19
CA GLY A 193 -16.51 -21.09 -11.58
C GLY A 193 -15.31 -21.08 -12.53
N VAL A 194 -15.34 -20.27 -13.60
CA VAL A 194 -14.27 -20.19 -14.59
C VAL A 194 -13.40 -18.96 -14.33
N TYR A 195 -12.12 -19.17 -14.10
CA TYR A 195 -11.10 -18.14 -14.06
C TYR A 195 -10.61 -17.81 -15.46
N ASN A 196 -10.79 -16.54 -15.88
CA ASN A 196 -10.26 -16.07 -17.15
C ASN A 196 -8.97 -15.27 -16.92
N PRO A 197 -7.79 -15.75 -17.36
CA PRO A 197 -6.55 -15.01 -17.22
C PRO A 197 -6.50 -13.78 -18.14
N ARG A 198 -7.28 -13.72 -19.22
CA ARG A 198 -7.23 -12.65 -20.25
C ARG A 198 -8.40 -11.69 -20.08
N VAL A 199 -8.44 -11.00 -18.94
CA VAL A 199 -9.39 -9.92 -18.66
C VAL A 199 -8.67 -8.58 -18.71
N ASP A 200 -9.38 -7.55 -19.19
CA ASP A 200 -8.87 -6.19 -19.20
C ASP A 200 -8.62 -5.67 -17.78
N ILE A 201 -7.53 -4.93 -17.60
CA ILE A 201 -7.19 -4.31 -16.33
C ILE A 201 -7.98 -3.00 -16.21
N THR A 202 -8.91 -2.97 -15.27
CA THR A 202 -9.74 -1.81 -14.95
C THR A 202 -9.55 -1.44 -13.48
N LYS A 203 -10.18 -0.35 -13.03
CA LYS A 203 -10.18 0.01 -11.61
C LYS A 203 -10.89 -1.04 -10.76
N ASP A 204 -11.73 -1.90 -11.34
CA ASP A 204 -12.41 -2.97 -10.61
C ASP A 204 -11.65 -4.30 -10.61
N THR A 205 -10.72 -4.50 -11.55
CA THR A 205 -9.99 -5.77 -11.69
C THR A 205 -8.52 -5.68 -11.31
N THR A 206 -7.97 -4.48 -11.18
CA THR A 206 -6.56 -4.29 -10.80
C THR A 206 -6.25 -4.74 -9.38
N THR A 207 -4.99 -5.09 -9.16
CA THR A 207 -4.41 -5.53 -7.89
C THR A 207 -3.19 -4.69 -7.50
N LEU A 208 -3.06 -3.51 -8.09
CA LEU A 208 -2.00 -2.53 -7.84
C LEU A 208 -2.58 -1.34 -7.10
N TYR A 209 -2.12 -1.13 -5.87
CA TYR A 209 -2.69 -0.14 -4.98
C TYR A 209 -1.60 0.74 -4.34
N ALA A 210 -1.89 2.02 -4.20
CA ALA A 210 -1.13 2.91 -3.32
C ALA A 210 -2.03 3.97 -2.71
N SER A 211 -1.97 4.05 -1.38
CA SER A 211 -2.60 5.08 -0.55
C SER A 211 -1.55 6.06 -0.04
N ASP A 212 -1.97 7.02 0.78
CA ASP A 212 -1.06 7.85 1.55
C ASP A 212 -0.33 7.11 2.69
N ARG A 213 -0.69 5.87 2.99
CA ARG A 213 -0.09 5.07 4.07
C ARG A 213 0.77 3.93 3.58
N ASP A 214 0.41 3.29 2.48
CA ASP A 214 1.07 2.08 2.01
C ASP A 214 0.84 1.81 0.52
N VAL A 215 1.69 0.95 -0.03
CA VAL A 215 1.59 0.37 -1.37
C VAL A 215 1.38 -1.14 -1.26
N PHE A 216 0.60 -1.70 -2.17
CA PHE A 216 0.38 -3.14 -2.31
C PHE A 216 0.33 -3.54 -3.78
N LEU A 217 1.07 -4.58 -4.15
CA LEU A 217 1.14 -5.12 -5.51
C LEU A 217 0.87 -6.61 -5.46
N PHE A 218 0.01 -7.13 -6.33
CA PHE A 218 -0.14 -8.56 -6.52
C PHE A 218 -0.10 -8.90 -8.01
N LEU A 219 0.81 -9.80 -8.38
CA LEU A 219 1.02 -10.24 -9.76
C LEU A 219 1.08 -11.78 -9.82
N VAL A 220 0.73 -12.30 -10.98
CA VAL A 220 0.68 -13.75 -11.26
C VAL A 220 1.30 -14.07 -12.62
N ASP A 221 1.70 -15.33 -12.75
CA ASP A 221 2.03 -16.00 -14.01
C ASP A 221 0.93 -17.04 -14.30
N ASP A 222 -0.24 -16.54 -14.70
CA ASP A 222 -1.47 -17.33 -14.91
C ASP A 222 -1.64 -17.82 -16.36
N LEU A 223 -0.68 -17.52 -17.22
CA LEU A 223 -0.61 -17.98 -18.61
C LEU A 223 0.35 -19.15 -18.80
N ASN A 224 1.21 -19.45 -17.82
CA ASN A 224 2.18 -20.54 -17.85
C ASN A 224 1.99 -21.48 -16.64
N PRO A 225 0.85 -22.22 -16.58
CA PRO A 225 0.56 -23.12 -15.47
C PRO A 225 1.60 -24.25 -15.36
N ILE A 226 1.78 -24.74 -14.14
CA ILE A 226 2.53 -25.95 -13.84
C ILE A 226 1.52 -27.09 -13.66
N GLU A 227 1.66 -28.17 -14.43
CA GLU A 227 0.94 -29.40 -14.17
C GLU A 227 1.73 -30.23 -13.13
N ALA A 228 1.15 -30.43 -11.94
CA ALA A 228 1.78 -31.20 -10.86
C ALA A 228 1.16 -32.59 -10.67
N GLY A 229 0.39 -33.06 -11.65
CA GLY A 229 -0.24 -34.37 -11.63
C GLY A 229 -1.60 -34.36 -12.31
N ARG A 230 -2.45 -35.30 -11.89
CA ARG A 230 -3.83 -35.41 -12.37
C ARG A 230 -4.79 -35.48 -11.18
N LEU A 231 -5.92 -34.82 -11.32
CA LEU A 231 -7.05 -34.95 -10.41
C LEU A 231 -7.68 -36.36 -10.52
N PRO A 232 -8.53 -36.78 -9.55
CA PRO A 232 -9.20 -38.08 -9.60
C PRO A 232 -10.06 -38.32 -10.85
N ASP A 233 -10.49 -37.25 -11.53
CA ASP A 233 -11.25 -37.31 -12.79
C ASP A 233 -10.33 -37.41 -14.04
N GLY A 234 -9.02 -37.47 -13.84
CA GLY A 234 -8.00 -37.60 -14.89
C GLY A 234 -7.58 -36.28 -15.55
N SER A 235 -8.22 -35.16 -15.19
CA SER A 235 -7.85 -33.82 -15.66
C SER A 235 -6.52 -33.35 -15.03
N PRO A 236 -5.75 -32.46 -15.69
CA PRO A 236 -4.47 -32.00 -15.15
C PRO A 236 -4.67 -31.16 -13.89
N ASP A 237 -3.82 -31.39 -12.88
CA ASP A 237 -3.78 -30.59 -11.67
C ASP A 237 -2.84 -29.40 -11.89
N LEU A 238 -3.41 -28.20 -12.02
CA LEU A 238 -2.71 -26.99 -12.47
C LEU A 238 -2.44 -26.03 -11.31
N PHE A 239 -1.21 -25.54 -11.26
CA PHE A 239 -0.76 -24.53 -10.30
C PHE A 239 -0.26 -23.29 -11.04
N PHE A 240 -0.60 -22.11 -10.54
CA PHE A 240 -0.12 -20.83 -11.08
C PHE A 240 0.80 -20.14 -10.09
N ARG A 241 1.84 -19.45 -10.56
CA ARG A 241 2.75 -18.73 -9.66
C ARG A 241 2.14 -17.37 -9.32
N GLY A 242 2.18 -17.00 -8.05
CA GLY A 242 1.75 -15.69 -7.59
C GLY A 242 2.73 -15.11 -6.57
N PHE A 243 2.83 -13.79 -6.54
CA PHE A 243 3.46 -13.09 -5.43
C PHE A 243 2.80 -11.75 -5.19
N TYR A 244 2.80 -11.32 -3.93
CA TYR A 244 2.44 -9.95 -3.59
C TYR A 244 3.51 -9.29 -2.71
N CYS A 245 3.64 -7.99 -2.87
CA CYS A 245 4.56 -7.14 -2.12
C CYS A 245 3.80 -6.00 -1.48
N TRP A 246 4.30 -5.50 -0.35
CA TRP A 246 3.74 -4.33 0.32
C TRP A 246 4.83 -3.53 1.01
N ASN A 247 4.62 -2.22 1.15
CA ASN A 247 5.48 -1.34 1.92
C ASN A 247 4.67 -0.21 2.52
N SER A 248 5.20 0.43 3.56
CA SER A 248 4.63 1.66 4.12
C SER A 248 5.76 2.60 4.47
N GLU A 249 5.78 3.75 3.81
CA GLU A 249 6.70 4.83 4.15
C GLU A 249 6.39 5.34 5.57
N VAL A 250 5.12 5.41 5.97
CA VAL A 250 4.69 6.08 7.21
C VAL A 250 4.76 5.21 8.48
N GLY A 251 5.31 4.00 8.38
CA GLY A 251 5.43 3.06 9.49
C GLY A 251 4.12 2.35 9.85
N ALA A 252 3.17 2.24 8.92
CA ALA A 252 1.93 1.49 9.12
C ALA A 252 2.12 -0.03 8.91
N LYS A 253 3.10 -0.41 8.08
CA LYS A 253 3.47 -1.80 7.76
C LYS A 253 4.98 -1.88 7.55
N THR A 254 5.57 -3.06 7.76
CA THR A 254 6.94 -3.33 7.32
C THR A 254 6.96 -3.64 5.83
N LEU A 255 8.07 -3.37 5.15
CA LEU A 255 8.31 -3.92 3.80
C LEU A 255 8.21 -5.44 3.86
N GLY A 256 7.52 -6.04 2.89
CA GLY A 256 7.50 -7.49 2.77
C GLY A 256 7.03 -7.99 1.42
N MET A 257 7.26 -9.28 1.21
CA MET A 257 6.88 -10.03 0.02
C MET A 257 6.39 -11.42 0.45
N ALA A 258 5.41 -11.96 -0.25
CA ALA A 258 5.01 -13.35 -0.13
C ALA A 258 4.83 -13.94 -1.54
N SER A 259 5.29 -15.17 -1.73
CA SER A 259 5.12 -15.96 -2.95
C SER A 259 4.32 -17.22 -2.66
N PHE A 260 3.52 -17.67 -3.61
CA PHE A 260 2.63 -18.82 -3.45
C PHE A 260 2.29 -19.44 -4.81
N TYR A 261 1.69 -20.62 -4.75
CA TYR A 261 1.00 -21.22 -5.89
C TYR A 261 -0.51 -21.06 -5.70
N LEU A 262 -1.20 -20.63 -6.75
CA LEU A 262 -2.65 -20.55 -6.88
C LEU A 262 -3.21 -21.81 -7.50
#